data_AF-A0A2G6PDA4-F1
#
_entry.id   AF-A0A2G6PDA4-F1
#
_cell.length_a   1.000
_cell.length_b   1.000
_cell.length_c   1.000
_cell.angle_alpha   90.00
_cell.angle_beta   90.00
_cell.angle_gamma   90.00
#
_symmetry.space_group_name_H-M   'P 1'
#
loop_
_entity.id
_entity.type
_entity.pdbx_description
1 polymer ?
#
loop_
_entity_poly.entity_id
_entity_poly.type
_entity_poly.pdbx_seq_one_letter_code
_entity_poly.pdbx_strand_id
1 'polypeptide(L)'
;MELGNQVLIEVRKEMSGNMVKIKSLFSDWIDRPESSSLAELSETMKEVSGGLSLLGFNQAAKLAVVITNSIFKLNENIKNINKKNLTASIAEVADALLVLENFIKQIDSTNNLDIGSIQRSYEILESTNQSLADFAGLDTAPKVDNQTYHLIAENITEQLVKVRQKIEQCQKSGGQSEIIADIVALNDDLGQLFATLN
;
A
#
# COMPACT_ATOMS: atom_id res chain seq x y z
N MET A 1 16.84 -16.02 -3.11
CA MET A 1 16.43 -14.94 -2.18
C MET A 1 16.10 -13.62 -2.89
N GLU A 2 16.03 -13.58 -4.23
CA GLU A 2 15.96 -12.31 -4.98
C GLU A 2 14.52 -11.86 -5.35
N LEU A 3 13.61 -12.80 -5.64
CA LEU A 3 12.29 -12.45 -6.19
C LEU A 3 11.33 -11.81 -5.19
N GLY A 4 11.18 -12.39 -3.99
CA GLY A 4 10.36 -11.78 -2.95
C GLY A 4 10.83 -10.36 -2.66
N ASN A 5 12.15 -10.15 -2.55
CA ASN A 5 12.74 -8.84 -2.30
C ASN A 5 12.49 -7.84 -3.45
N GLN A 6 12.55 -8.27 -4.71
CA GLN A 6 12.23 -7.43 -5.88
C GLN A 6 10.77 -6.97 -5.89
N VAL A 7 9.83 -7.87 -5.57
CA VAL A 7 8.40 -7.51 -5.45
C VAL A 7 8.20 -6.46 -4.36
N LEU A 8 8.85 -6.63 -3.20
CA LEU A 8 8.75 -5.64 -2.12
C LEU A 8 9.35 -4.28 -2.49
N ILE A 9 10.43 -4.24 -3.28
CA ILE A 9 11.02 -2.99 -3.79
C ILE A 9 10.02 -2.24 -4.69
N GLU A 10 9.41 -2.92 -5.65
CA GLU A 10 8.48 -2.27 -6.57
C GLU A 10 7.17 -1.84 -5.87
N VAL A 11 6.62 -2.64 -4.97
CA VAL A 11 5.47 -2.25 -4.13
C VAL A 11 5.74 -0.93 -3.41
N ARG A 12 6.94 -0.74 -2.86
CA ARG A 12 7.30 0.51 -2.15
C ARG A 12 7.47 1.70 -3.05
N LYS A 13 8.07 1.49 -4.22
CA LYS A 13 8.21 2.53 -5.24
C LYS A 13 6.86 2.99 -5.74
N GLU A 14 5.94 2.06 -5.98
CA GLU A 14 4.55 2.34 -6.34
C GLU A 14 3.85 3.12 -5.23
N MET A 15 3.90 2.67 -3.97
CA MET A 15 3.34 3.40 -2.83
C MET A 15 3.91 4.82 -2.72
N SER A 16 5.21 5.02 -2.97
CA SER A 16 5.83 6.35 -2.94
C SER A 16 5.29 7.26 -4.03
N GLY A 17 5.10 6.74 -5.25
CA GLY A 17 4.44 7.45 -6.35
C GLY A 17 2.98 7.78 -6.04
N ASN A 18 2.25 6.82 -5.48
CA ASN A 18 0.87 6.97 -5.06
C ASN A 18 0.72 8.04 -3.97
N MET A 19 1.65 8.15 -3.01
CA MET A 19 1.64 9.23 -2.02
C MET A 19 1.82 10.62 -2.63
N VAL A 20 2.61 10.77 -3.70
CA VAL A 20 2.72 12.05 -4.42
C VAL A 20 1.38 12.40 -5.06
N LYS A 21 0.75 11.43 -5.73
CA LYS A 21 -0.56 11.60 -6.37
C LYS A 21 -1.66 11.93 -5.37
N ILE A 22 -1.73 11.22 -4.25
CA ILE A 22 -2.68 11.45 -3.15
C ILE A 22 -2.59 12.88 -2.63
N LYS A 23 -1.37 13.40 -2.38
CA LYS A 23 -1.20 14.78 -1.91
C LYS A 23 -1.71 15.80 -2.92
N SER A 24 -1.49 15.56 -4.22
CA SER A 24 -2.05 16.41 -5.29
C SER A 24 -3.57 16.39 -5.25
N LEU A 25 -4.19 15.21 -5.24
CA LEU A 25 -5.65 15.04 -5.21
C LEU A 25 -6.27 15.65 -3.96
N PHE A 26 -5.61 15.52 -2.81
CA PHE A 26 -6.04 16.13 -1.56
C PHE A 26 -5.95 17.65 -1.61
N SER A 27 -4.88 18.22 -2.17
CA SER A 27 -4.76 19.66 -2.39
C SER A 27 -5.85 20.17 -3.34
N ASP A 28 -6.10 19.46 -4.44
CA ASP A 28 -7.14 19.80 -5.40
C ASP A 28 -8.53 19.75 -4.75
N TRP A 29 -8.77 18.78 -3.88
CA TRP A 29 -10.01 18.70 -3.09
C TRP A 29 -10.14 19.87 -2.10
N ILE A 30 -9.07 20.29 -1.43
CA ILE A 30 -9.11 21.46 -0.53
C ILE A 30 -9.50 22.72 -1.32
N ASP A 31 -8.93 22.90 -2.50
CA ASP A 31 -9.22 24.07 -3.35
C ASP A 31 -10.62 23.99 -3.99
N ARG A 32 -11.07 22.78 -4.33
CA ARG A 32 -12.33 22.50 -5.01
C ARG A 32 -12.98 21.22 -4.46
N PRO A 33 -13.72 21.32 -3.35
CA PRO A 33 -14.32 20.15 -2.69
C PRO A 33 -15.35 19.42 -3.55
N GLU A 34 -16.00 20.13 -4.48
CA GLU A 34 -16.97 19.57 -5.43
C GLU A 34 -16.33 18.70 -6.54
N SER A 35 -15.00 18.61 -6.60
CA SER A 35 -14.30 17.95 -7.71
C SER A 35 -14.38 16.42 -7.64
N SER A 36 -14.24 15.77 -8.80
CA SER A 36 -14.21 14.31 -8.93
C SER A 36 -12.95 13.64 -8.34
N SER A 37 -12.08 14.40 -7.67
CA SER A 37 -10.78 13.94 -7.15
C SER A 37 -10.93 12.90 -6.03
N LEU A 38 -12.06 12.87 -5.32
CA LEU A 38 -12.29 11.96 -4.20
C LEU A 38 -12.34 10.49 -4.58
N ALA A 39 -12.93 10.17 -5.74
CA ALA A 39 -12.99 8.79 -6.22
C ALA A 39 -11.57 8.27 -6.55
N GLU A 40 -10.78 9.09 -7.23
CA GLU A 40 -9.40 8.76 -7.55
C GLU A 40 -8.50 8.71 -6.30
N LEU A 41 -8.69 9.64 -5.36
CA LEU A 41 -8.00 9.64 -4.08
C LEU A 41 -8.27 8.37 -3.28
N SER A 42 -9.54 7.95 -3.23
CA SER A 42 -9.95 6.73 -2.55
C SER A 42 -9.26 5.50 -3.15
N GLU A 43 -9.27 5.37 -4.48
CA GLU A 43 -8.67 4.23 -5.16
C GLU A 43 -7.14 4.20 -4.95
N THR A 44 -6.46 5.33 -5.14
CA THR A 44 -5.01 5.41 -4.91
C THR A 44 -4.64 5.18 -3.44
N MET A 45 -5.50 5.54 -2.48
CA MET A 45 -5.27 5.22 -1.07
C MET A 45 -5.47 3.73 -0.76
N LYS A 46 -6.40 3.04 -1.44
CA LYS A 46 -6.54 1.58 -1.32
C LYS A 46 -5.29 0.84 -1.76
N GLU A 47 -4.66 1.30 -2.84
CA GLU A 47 -3.38 0.79 -3.34
C GLU A 47 -2.28 0.93 -2.30
N VAL A 48 -2.15 2.11 -1.68
CA VAL A 48 -1.20 2.33 -0.57
C VAL A 48 -1.51 1.43 0.62
N SER A 49 -2.77 1.34 1.03
CA SER A 49 -3.21 0.47 2.13
C SER A 49 -2.92 -1.01 1.86
N GLY A 50 -3.13 -1.46 0.61
CA GLY A 50 -2.83 -2.82 0.17
C GLY A 50 -1.34 -3.12 0.19
N GLY A 51 -0.51 -2.22 -0.35
CA GLY A 51 0.95 -2.35 -0.29
C GLY A 51 1.49 -2.41 1.14
N LEU A 52 0.97 -1.60 2.04
CA LEU A 52 1.31 -1.64 3.47
C LEU A 52 0.87 -2.95 4.13
N SER A 53 -0.31 -3.45 3.81
CA SER A 53 -0.82 -4.72 4.34
C SER A 53 0.02 -5.90 3.85
N LEU A 54 0.39 -5.90 2.56
CA LEU A 54 1.26 -6.89 1.94
C LEU A 54 2.65 -6.94 2.60
N LEU A 55 3.16 -5.78 3.04
CA LEU A 55 4.41 -5.67 3.79
C LEU A 55 4.28 -5.96 5.29
N GLY A 56 3.08 -6.33 5.77
CA GLY A 56 2.81 -6.60 7.19
C GLY A 56 2.61 -5.36 8.07
N PHE A 57 2.56 -4.16 7.51
CA PHE A 57 2.36 -2.89 8.23
C PHE A 57 0.89 -2.56 8.44
N ASN A 58 0.15 -3.47 9.08
CA ASN A 58 -1.31 -3.38 9.26
C ASN A 58 -1.78 -2.09 9.97
N GLN A 59 -1.01 -1.53 10.90
CA GLN A 59 -1.36 -0.26 11.56
C GLN A 59 -1.26 0.93 10.60
N ALA A 60 -0.24 0.97 9.75
CA ALA A 60 -0.11 2.00 8.73
C ALA A 60 -1.19 1.86 7.64
N ALA A 61 -1.57 0.62 7.29
CA ALA A 61 -2.71 0.37 6.40
C ALA A 61 -4.03 0.91 6.98
N LYS A 62 -4.28 0.69 8.29
CA LYS A 62 -5.43 1.28 9.00
C LYS A 62 -5.39 2.82 9.00
N LEU A 63 -4.21 3.41 9.13
CA LEU A 63 -4.06 4.87 9.03
C LEU A 63 -4.47 5.37 7.64
N ALA A 64 -4.05 4.70 6.56
CA ALA A 64 -4.46 5.05 5.20
C ALA A 64 -5.98 4.99 5.03
N VAL A 65 -6.63 3.97 5.59
CA VAL A 65 -8.09 3.82 5.57
C VAL A 65 -8.79 4.95 6.33
N VAL A 66 -8.35 5.27 7.55
CA VAL A 66 -8.99 6.34 8.34
C VAL A 66 -8.77 7.71 7.72
N ILE A 67 -7.63 7.97 7.06
CA ILE A 67 -7.41 9.20 6.29
C ILE A 67 -8.47 9.35 5.21
N THR A 68 -8.70 8.32 4.39
CA THR A 68 -9.75 8.34 3.36
C THR A 68 -11.11 8.63 3.98
N ASN A 69 -11.51 7.88 5.02
CA ASN A 69 -12.79 8.08 5.69
C ASN A 69 -12.95 9.50 6.23
N SER A 70 -11.87 10.09 6.76
CA SER A 70 -11.87 11.46 7.28
C SER A 70 -12.13 12.48 6.17
N ILE A 71 -11.48 12.32 5.01
CA ILE A 71 -11.68 13.19 3.85
C ILE A 71 -13.14 13.11 3.36
N PHE A 72 -13.72 11.91 3.27
CA PHE A 72 -15.12 11.75 2.87
C PHE A 72 -16.10 12.34 3.88
N LYS A 73 -15.88 12.10 5.18
CA LYS A 73 -16.68 12.72 6.25
C LYS A 73 -16.62 14.25 6.18
N LEU A 74 -15.43 14.82 5.96
CA LEU A 74 -15.27 16.26 5.79
C LEU A 74 -16.01 16.76 4.55
N ASN A 75 -15.93 16.04 3.44
CA ASN A 75 -16.61 16.40 2.21
C ASN A 75 -18.14 16.46 2.39
N GLU A 76 -18.74 15.47 3.05
CA GLU A 76 -20.18 15.47 3.32
C GLU A 76 -20.61 16.58 4.27
N ASN A 77 -19.75 16.92 5.23
CA ASN A 77 -20.07 17.91 6.25
C ASN A 77 -19.60 19.33 5.90
N ILE A 78 -18.99 19.55 4.73
CA ILE A 78 -18.27 20.80 4.40
C ILE A 78 -19.16 22.05 4.45
N LYS A 79 -20.47 21.88 4.18
CA LYS A 79 -21.47 22.96 4.22
C LYS A 79 -21.96 23.27 5.64
N ASN A 80 -21.81 22.33 6.57
CA ASN A 80 -22.39 22.38 7.92
C ASN A 80 -21.33 22.62 9.01
N ILE A 81 -20.08 22.26 8.74
CA ILE A 81 -18.96 22.50 9.64
C ILE A 81 -18.56 23.98 9.62
N ASN A 82 -18.26 24.56 10.79
CA ASN A 82 -17.76 25.92 10.84
C ASN A 82 -16.33 25.99 10.28
N LYS A 83 -15.94 27.15 9.71
CA LYS A 83 -14.65 27.32 9.02
C LYS A 83 -13.43 26.97 9.90
N LYS A 84 -13.47 27.30 11.19
CA LYS A 84 -12.36 27.02 12.12
C LYS A 84 -12.17 25.51 12.31
N ASN A 85 -13.26 24.79 12.53
CA ASN A 85 -13.25 23.34 12.71
C ASN A 85 -12.86 22.64 11.40
N LEU A 86 -13.34 23.13 10.25
CA LEU A 86 -12.92 22.63 8.94
C LEU A 86 -11.41 22.75 8.73
N THR A 87 -10.84 23.93 9.00
CA THR A 87 -9.39 24.13 8.87
C THR A 87 -8.60 23.23 9.83
N ALA A 88 -9.07 23.04 11.06
CA ALA A 88 -8.42 22.15 12.03
C ALA A 88 -8.43 20.69 11.55
N SER A 89 -9.59 20.18 11.10
CA SER A 89 -9.69 18.80 10.60
C SER A 89 -8.92 18.58 9.29
N ILE A 90 -8.86 19.57 8.40
CA ILE A 90 -8.00 19.51 7.20
C ILE A 90 -6.52 19.42 7.62
N ALA A 91 -6.09 20.17 8.64
CA ALA A 91 -4.73 20.11 9.14
C ALA A 91 -4.41 18.73 9.75
N GLU A 92 -5.32 18.15 10.52
CA GLU A 92 -5.16 16.78 11.07
C GLU A 92 -5.01 15.73 9.97
N VAL A 93 -5.80 15.82 8.89
CA VAL A 93 -5.66 14.94 7.73
C VAL A 93 -4.33 15.16 7.02
N ALA A 94 -3.90 16.41 6.84
CA ALA A 94 -2.61 16.74 6.22
C ALA A 94 -1.44 16.19 7.04
N ASP A 95 -1.48 16.33 8.36
CA ASP A 95 -0.46 15.80 9.28
C ASP A 95 -0.41 14.27 9.21
N ALA A 96 -1.57 13.61 9.19
CA ALA A 96 -1.64 12.16 9.05
C ALA A 96 -1.07 11.67 7.70
N LEU A 97 -1.33 12.39 6.60
CA LEU A 97 -0.73 12.11 5.29
C LEU A 97 0.79 12.24 5.31
N LEU A 98 1.33 13.26 5.99
CA LEU A 98 2.79 13.43 6.16
C LEU A 98 3.40 12.32 7.00
N VAL A 99 2.73 11.91 8.08
CA VAL A 99 3.15 10.76 8.90
C VAL A 99 3.20 9.49 8.06
N LEU A 100 2.16 9.22 7.27
CA LEU A 100 2.10 8.04 6.40
C LEU A 100 3.19 8.08 5.30
N GLU A 101 3.39 9.23 4.67
CA GLU A 101 4.46 9.41 3.66
C GLU A 101 5.85 9.16 4.26
N ASN A 102 6.11 9.74 5.42
CA ASN A 102 7.39 9.56 6.12
C ASN A 102 7.61 8.11 6.52
N PHE A 103 6.56 7.43 6.98
CA PHE A 103 6.61 6.01 7.28
C PHE A 103 6.98 5.18 6.06
N ILE A 104 6.31 5.39 4.92
CA ILE A 104 6.59 4.68 3.66
C ILE A 104 8.04 4.88 3.21
N LYS A 105 8.55 6.12 3.29
CA LYS A 105 9.96 6.43 2.96
C LYS A 105 10.97 5.74 3.87
N GLN A 106 10.58 5.36 5.09
CA GLN A 106 11.46 4.77 6.10
C GLN A 106 11.44 3.24 6.12
N ILE A 107 10.55 2.58 5.37
CA ILE A 107 10.42 1.10 5.35
C ILE A 107 11.75 0.39 5.06
N ASP A 108 12.64 0.99 4.26
CA ASP A 108 13.97 0.46 3.93
C ASP A 108 15.12 1.04 4.77
N SER A 109 14.84 2.05 5.59
CA SER A 109 15.88 2.69 6.37
C SER A 109 16.25 1.82 7.56
N THR A 110 17.53 1.79 7.94
CA THR A 110 18.01 1.16 9.18
C THR A 110 17.49 1.85 10.44
N ASN A 111 16.66 2.88 10.30
CA ASN A 111 16.04 3.60 11.40
C ASN A 111 14.84 2.82 11.95
N ASN A 112 14.59 2.99 13.25
CA ASN A 112 13.36 2.50 13.85
C ASN A 112 12.17 3.21 13.21
N LEU A 113 11.27 2.43 12.63
CA LEU A 113 9.97 2.91 12.15
C LEU A 113 9.21 3.56 13.31
N ASP A 114 8.74 4.79 13.11
CA ASP A 114 7.96 5.51 14.12
C ASP A 114 6.50 5.07 14.13
N ILE A 115 6.28 3.87 14.66
CA ILE A 115 4.95 3.27 14.86
C ILE A 115 4.11 4.12 15.84
N GLY A 116 4.75 4.83 16.76
CA GLY A 116 4.07 5.70 17.73
C GLY A 116 3.34 6.86 17.05
N SER A 117 3.95 7.47 16.05
CA SER A 117 3.30 8.52 15.25
C SER A 117 2.14 7.98 14.40
N ILE A 118 2.27 6.77 13.83
CA ILE A 118 1.16 6.12 13.09
C ILE A 118 -0.05 5.94 13.99
N GLN A 119 0.15 5.34 15.17
CA GLN A 119 -0.93 5.08 16.13
C GLN A 119 -1.59 6.37 16.60
N ARG A 120 -0.79 7.41 16.93
CA ARG A 120 -1.32 8.70 17.39
C ARG A 120 -2.16 9.39 16.30
N SER A 121 -1.67 9.42 15.06
CA SER A 121 -2.43 10.01 13.95
C SER A 121 -3.74 9.26 13.69
N TYR A 122 -3.71 7.92 13.81
CA TYR A 122 -4.93 7.10 13.70
C TYR A 122 -5.95 7.46 14.78
N GLU A 123 -5.52 7.55 16.04
CA GLU A 123 -6.39 7.89 17.18
C GLU A 123 -6.99 9.30 17.07
N ILE A 124 -6.20 10.28 16.63
CA ILE A 124 -6.67 11.65 16.38
C ILE A 124 -7.78 11.63 15.33
N LEU A 125 -7.55 11.00 14.18
CA LEU A 125 -8.53 10.97 13.09
C LEU A 125 -9.78 10.17 13.44
N GLU A 126 -9.67 9.05 14.16
CA GLU A 126 -10.83 8.32 14.68
C GLU A 126 -11.67 9.20 15.61
N SER A 127 -11.04 9.93 16.55
CA SER A 127 -11.75 10.83 17.45
C SER A 127 -12.42 11.98 16.70
N THR A 128 -11.73 12.60 15.74
CA THR A 128 -12.31 13.63 14.88
C THR A 128 -13.48 13.09 14.07
N ASN A 129 -13.36 11.89 13.52
CA ASN A 129 -14.41 11.24 12.74
C ASN A 129 -15.66 10.91 13.56
N GLN A 130 -15.51 10.56 14.84
CA GLN A 130 -16.66 10.34 15.74
C GLN A 130 -17.42 11.64 16.04
N SER A 131 -16.74 12.79 15.95
CA SER A 131 -17.36 14.11 16.13
C SER A 131 -18.10 14.62 14.89
N LEU A 132 -17.82 14.04 13.72
CA LEU A 132 -18.49 14.30 12.45
C LEU A 132 -19.63 13.29 12.27
N ALA A 133 -20.72 13.70 11.61
CA ALA A 133 -21.93 12.89 11.45
C ALA A 133 -21.65 11.47 10.90
N ASP A 134 -22.59 10.55 11.13
CA ASP A 134 -22.47 9.17 10.68
C ASP A 134 -22.45 9.07 9.14
N PHE A 135 -21.27 8.74 8.62
CA PHE A 135 -21.05 8.42 7.21
C PHE A 135 -21.33 6.94 6.97
N ALA A 136 -22.10 6.63 5.92
CA ALA A 136 -22.26 5.26 5.46
C ALA A 136 -20.94 4.80 4.81
N GLY A 137 -20.29 3.82 5.43
CA GLY A 137 -18.91 3.43 5.11
C GLY A 137 -18.66 3.19 3.62
N LEU A 138 -17.54 3.71 3.12
CA LEU A 138 -16.96 3.29 1.86
C LEU A 138 -16.35 1.91 2.02
N ASP A 139 -16.43 1.12 0.94
CA ASP A 139 -15.52 0.00 0.78
C ASP A 139 -14.09 0.55 0.73
N THR A 140 -13.38 0.39 1.83
CA THR A 140 -11.99 0.83 2.04
C THR A 140 -11.07 -0.38 2.18
N ALA A 141 -11.52 -1.55 1.72
CA ALA A 141 -10.70 -2.75 1.72
C ALA A 141 -9.37 -2.46 1.03
N PRO A 142 -8.24 -2.83 1.66
CA PRO A 142 -6.93 -2.73 1.02
C PRO A 142 -6.96 -3.44 -0.33
N LYS A 143 -6.40 -2.80 -1.35
CA LYS A 143 -6.29 -3.35 -2.70
C LYS A 143 -4.84 -3.26 -3.12
N VAL A 144 -4.30 -4.30 -3.74
CA VAL A 144 -2.98 -4.21 -4.36
C VAL A 144 -3.16 -3.71 -5.80
N ASP A 145 -2.28 -2.83 -6.28
CA ASP A 145 -2.41 -2.30 -7.64
C ASP A 145 -2.22 -3.37 -8.71
N ASN A 146 -2.81 -3.11 -9.88
CA ASN A 146 -2.70 -3.97 -11.04
C ASN A 146 -1.25 -4.13 -11.54
N GLN A 147 -0.39 -3.11 -11.42
CA GLN A 147 1.03 -3.21 -11.79
C GLN A 147 1.77 -4.16 -10.86
N THR A 148 1.59 -4.02 -9.54
CA THR A 148 2.11 -4.99 -8.57
C THR A 148 1.62 -6.41 -8.86
N TYR A 149 0.32 -6.60 -9.14
CA TYR A 149 -0.21 -7.90 -9.52
C TYR A 149 0.42 -8.45 -10.81
N HIS A 150 0.60 -7.60 -11.82
CA HIS A 150 1.21 -8.00 -13.08
C HIS A 150 2.67 -8.43 -12.88
N LEU A 151 3.44 -7.66 -12.12
CA LEU A 151 4.82 -7.97 -11.78
C LEU A 151 4.93 -9.31 -11.03
N ILE A 152 4.04 -9.57 -10.07
CA ILE A 152 3.99 -10.86 -9.37
C ILE A 152 3.71 -11.99 -10.36
N ALA A 153 2.74 -11.81 -11.27
CA ALA A 153 2.37 -12.82 -12.26
C ALA A 153 3.48 -13.09 -13.29
N GLU A 154 4.17 -12.05 -13.76
CA GLU A 154 5.32 -12.16 -14.66
C GLU A 154 6.46 -12.94 -13.98
N ASN A 155 6.80 -12.60 -12.73
CA ASN A 155 7.86 -13.27 -11.97
C ASN A 155 7.56 -14.76 -11.72
N ILE A 156 6.31 -15.10 -11.37
CA ILE A 156 5.88 -16.50 -11.23
C ILE A 156 6.02 -17.22 -12.58
N THR A 157 5.55 -16.60 -13.66
CA THR A 157 5.60 -17.19 -15.01
C THR A 157 7.03 -17.45 -15.45
N GLU A 158 7.93 -16.48 -15.27
CA GLU A 158 9.34 -16.61 -15.62
C GLU A 158 10.01 -17.76 -14.86
N GLN A 159 9.74 -17.89 -13.56
CA GLN A 159 10.28 -18.98 -12.75
C GLN A 159 9.76 -20.35 -13.17
N LEU A 160 8.47 -20.48 -13.44
CA LEU A 160 7.88 -21.73 -13.93
C LEU A 160 8.49 -22.14 -15.28
N VAL A 161 8.78 -21.17 -16.17
CA VAL A 161 9.48 -21.44 -17.43
C VAL A 161 10.90 -21.92 -17.18
N LYS A 162 11.66 -21.29 -16.27
CA LYS A 162 13.03 -21.74 -15.91
C LYS A 162 13.04 -23.15 -15.32
N VAL A 163 12.14 -23.45 -14.39
CA VAL A 163 11.97 -24.79 -13.80
C VAL A 163 11.67 -25.81 -14.89
N ARG A 164 10.72 -25.52 -15.78
CA ARG A 164 10.39 -26.41 -16.90
C ARG A 164 11.60 -26.68 -17.80
N GLN A 165 12.34 -25.65 -18.19
CA GLN A 165 13.53 -25.79 -19.01
C GLN A 165 14.60 -26.67 -18.33
N LYS A 166 14.79 -26.50 -17.01
CA LYS A 166 15.73 -27.34 -16.23
C LYS A 166 15.26 -28.79 -16.12
N ILE A 167 13.96 -29.04 -15.96
CA ILE A 167 13.39 -30.40 -15.98
C ILE A 167 13.64 -31.06 -17.35
N GLU A 168 13.38 -30.35 -18.45
CA GLU A 168 13.63 -30.84 -19.81
C GLU A 168 15.12 -31.12 -20.07
N GLN A 169 16.04 -30.36 -19.47
CA GLN A 169 17.49 -30.61 -19.51
C GLN A 169 17.89 -31.83 -18.66
N CYS A 170 17.31 -31.99 -17.47
CA CYS A 170 17.56 -33.13 -16.59
C CYS A 170 17.22 -34.47 -17.27
N GLN A 171 16.14 -34.48 -18.05
CA GLN A 171 15.72 -35.66 -18.82
C GLN A 171 16.67 -36.03 -19.97
N LYS A 172 17.46 -35.06 -20.46
CA LYS A 172 18.32 -35.22 -21.65
C LYS A 172 19.82 -35.37 -21.32
N SER A 173 20.25 -35.09 -20.10
CA SER A 173 21.67 -34.99 -19.74
C SER A 173 22.04 -35.88 -18.55
N GLY A 174 23.29 -36.34 -18.49
CA GLY A 174 23.81 -37.22 -17.42
C GLY A 174 24.19 -36.50 -16.12
N GLY A 175 24.12 -35.17 -16.08
CA GLY A 175 24.47 -34.32 -14.93
C GLY A 175 23.29 -34.03 -14.01
N GLN A 176 22.63 -35.07 -13.50
CA GLN A 176 21.34 -34.93 -12.79
C GLN A 176 21.45 -34.17 -11.46
N SER A 177 22.57 -34.27 -10.74
CA SER A 177 22.69 -33.70 -9.39
C SER A 177 22.70 -32.17 -9.36
N GLU A 178 23.39 -31.52 -10.30
CA GLU A 178 23.48 -30.05 -10.37
C GLU A 178 22.17 -29.45 -10.87
N ILE A 179 21.52 -30.09 -11.85
CA ILE A 179 20.22 -29.65 -12.37
C ILE A 179 19.11 -29.80 -11.31
N ILE A 180 19.16 -30.85 -10.48
CA ILE A 180 18.24 -31.00 -9.35
C ILE A 180 18.45 -29.88 -8.32
N ALA A 181 19.70 -29.53 -8.01
CA ALA A 181 19.99 -28.42 -7.09
C ALA A 181 19.45 -27.08 -7.60
N ASP A 182 19.59 -26.81 -8.91
CA ASP A 182 19.01 -25.61 -9.55
C ASP A 182 17.48 -25.59 -9.44
N ILE A 183 16.80 -26.71 -9.70
CA ILE A 183 15.33 -26.80 -9.61
C ILE A 183 14.86 -26.55 -8.17
N VAL A 184 15.57 -27.11 -7.17
CA VAL A 184 15.27 -26.87 -5.76
C VAL A 184 15.40 -25.39 -5.42
N ALA A 185 16.47 -24.72 -5.85
CA ALA A 185 16.66 -23.30 -5.60
C ALA A 185 15.57 -22.42 -6.23
N LEU A 186 15.13 -22.70 -7.46
CA LEU A 186 14.05 -21.97 -8.12
C LEU A 186 12.69 -22.18 -7.40
N ASN A 187 12.44 -23.39 -6.92
CA ASN A 187 11.24 -23.70 -6.14
C ASN A 187 11.27 -23.04 -4.75
N ASP A 188 12.43 -22.96 -4.11
CA ASP A 188 12.61 -22.24 -2.85
C ASP A 188 12.33 -20.74 -3.03
N ASP A 189 12.79 -20.14 -4.14
CA ASP A 189 12.49 -18.75 -4.48
C ASP A 189 10.98 -18.50 -4.68
N LEU A 190 10.27 -19.43 -5.35
CA LEU A 190 8.81 -19.39 -5.46
C LEU A 190 8.13 -19.53 -4.09
N GLY A 191 8.62 -20.44 -3.25
CA GLY A 191 8.13 -20.63 -1.89
C GLY A 191 8.26 -19.37 -1.04
N GLN A 192 9.40 -18.67 -1.15
CA GLN A 192 9.62 -17.38 -0.47
C GLN A 192 8.69 -16.28 -0.98
N LEU A 193 8.42 -16.24 -2.30
CA LEU A 193 7.45 -15.31 -2.85
C LEU A 193 6.06 -15.57 -2.27
N PHE A 194 5.57 -16.81 -2.28
CA PHE A 194 4.26 -17.13 -1.70
C PHE A 194 4.18 -16.85 -0.20
N ALA A 195 5.26 -17.06 0.55
CA ALA A 195 5.34 -16.68 1.96
C ALA A 195 5.27 -15.16 2.17
N THR A 196 5.68 -14.36 1.20
CA THR A 196 5.57 -12.88 1.22
C THR A 196 4.15 -12.40 0.91
N LEU A 197 3.36 -13.21 0.19
CA LEU A 197 2.00 -12.86 -0.25
C LEU A 197 0.88 -13.32 0.72
N ASN A 198 1.20 -14.12 1.74
CA ASN A 198 0.25 -14.68 2.73
C ASN A 198 0.29 -13.92 4.05
#